data_AF-A0A3N2IKG7-F1
#
_entry.id   AF-A0A3N2IKG7-F1
#
_cell.length_a   1.000
_cell.length_b   1.000
_cell.length_c   1.000
_cell.angle_alpha   90.00
_cell.angle_beta   90.00
_cell.angle_gamma   90.00
#
_symmetry.space_group_name_H-M   'P 1'
#
loop_
_entity.id
_entity.type
_entity.pdbx_description
1 polymer ?
#
loop_
_entity_poly.entity_id
_entity_poly.type
_entity_poly.pdbx_seq_one_letter_code
_entity_poly.pdbx_strand_id
1 'polypeptide(L)'
;MHTSTRRRALPAALLLAAGLVVGVVTPASAAGTATDAGAIESHDLGSSSRQALASTDAGSARPAGLPGFDVSEFQKNPNFVQAKKDGARFALIKASEGVPGTYKNGNYTGLSDSRRASHAAGARAAGLVTGFYHFATPFYSAGAPQAQFFLDSTPTWQPGMIPPVLDMETVVEENWDKQGGDQCWGLSKPEMVLWIQSWVGTVVAQEGVQPIIYTNQNFWSACTGNSTAFPKDRLWVASYAPSSTNAPVATPPKSSFATWTFWQWSQTANSPFPGNQDVFNGTATQLDALTRPAATAVGRVAGSDAFATAASIAASTFTPPVVVDGPARSGGSVPLVYVATRASYPDALSGGAAAGYGKAPVLLTLGNRLPAPTQAELRLLKPARIVVLGGPAAVSTAVEKQLAAFATGSGKKVTRLSGSDRFTTSAVVSAATFPAGRGGTAYVATGTNFPDALSGAALASGADAGPMLLTRPDRVPPSVASELARLRPARIVVLGGEAAVSAAVATQLATVAPVTRLSGVNRFATSARIAEYGYGKGADTAFLATGSSIPDALAGASAAGRLRAPVLLTQPGAVPPVVRQRLDALDPDGIVVLGGPVAVSTAVEASL
;
A
#
# COMPACT_ATOMS: atom_id res chain seq x y z
N MET A 1 41.78 -13.37 52.43
CA MET A 1 41.25 -13.49 53.81
C MET A 1 39.79 -13.92 53.75
N HIS A 2 39.28 -14.54 54.82
CA HIS A 2 37.89 -14.97 55.07
C HIS A 2 37.10 -15.72 53.97
N THR A 3 37.13 -17.04 54.14
CA THR A 3 36.13 -18.03 53.72
C THR A 3 34.72 -17.78 54.28
N SER A 4 33.67 -18.21 53.57
CA SER A 4 32.66 -19.14 54.14
C SER A 4 31.73 -19.73 53.07
N THR A 5 31.42 -21.02 53.16
CA THR A 5 30.45 -21.75 52.31
C THR A 5 29.26 -22.25 53.13
N ARG A 6 28.10 -22.50 52.51
CA ARG A 6 27.12 -23.49 53.00
C ARG A 6 26.27 -24.10 51.86
N ARG A 7 25.69 -25.28 52.13
CA ARG A 7 24.87 -26.14 51.25
C ARG A 7 23.71 -26.73 52.08
N ARG A 8 22.80 -27.49 51.41
CA ARG A 8 21.79 -28.46 51.95
C ARG A 8 20.46 -27.83 52.46
N ALA A 9 19.29 -28.51 52.40
CA ALA A 9 18.85 -29.73 51.68
C ALA A 9 17.30 -29.87 51.69
N LEU A 10 16.76 -30.91 51.00
CA LEU A 10 15.35 -31.37 51.06
C LEU A 10 15.03 -32.25 52.30
N PRO A 11 13.75 -32.39 52.69
CA PRO A 11 12.89 -33.55 52.36
C PRO A 11 11.49 -33.10 51.81
N ALA A 12 10.54 -33.88 51.24
CA ALA A 12 10.04 -35.27 51.36
C ALA A 12 9.19 -35.57 52.63
N ALA A 13 8.15 -36.43 52.65
CA ALA A 13 7.10 -36.90 51.70
C ALA A 13 6.12 -37.89 52.43
N LEU A 14 4.82 -37.96 52.09
CA LEU A 14 3.77 -39.02 52.36
C LEU A 14 2.43 -38.51 51.72
N LEU A 15 1.53 -39.22 51.02
CA LEU A 15 0.81 -40.53 51.16
C LEU A 15 -0.28 -40.54 52.27
N LEU A 16 -1.47 -41.16 52.13
CA LEU A 16 -2.13 -41.92 51.04
C LEU A 16 -3.35 -41.10 50.49
N ALA A 17 -4.47 -41.54 49.88
CA ALA A 17 -5.13 -42.80 49.41
C ALA A 17 -6.12 -42.39 48.25
N ALA A 18 -6.67 -43.17 47.30
CA ALA A 18 -6.94 -44.59 47.00
C ALA A 18 -8.44 -44.98 47.04
N GLY A 19 -9.01 -45.42 45.90
CA GLY A 19 -10.38 -45.92 45.72
C GLY A 19 -10.57 -46.56 44.33
N LEU A 20 -11.26 -47.71 44.23
CA LEU A 20 -11.19 -48.62 43.07
C LEU A 20 -12.52 -49.36 42.82
N VAL A 21 -12.92 -49.54 41.55
CA VAL A 21 -14.01 -50.45 41.09
C VAL A 21 -13.58 -51.13 39.77
N VAL A 22 -14.03 -52.36 39.51
CA VAL A 22 -13.58 -53.27 38.42
C VAL A 22 -14.78 -53.90 37.68
N GLY A 23 -14.68 -54.22 36.37
CA GLY A 23 -15.81 -54.73 35.57
C GLY A 23 -15.52 -55.40 34.18
N VAL A 24 -14.83 -56.53 34.17
CA VAL A 24 -14.98 -57.73 33.28
C VAL A 24 -15.31 -57.59 31.75
N VAL A 25 -14.25 -57.56 30.91
CA VAL A 25 -13.83 -58.60 29.92
C VAL A 25 -14.79 -59.18 28.82
N THR A 26 -14.63 -58.69 27.57
CA THR A 26 -14.66 -59.41 26.23
C THR A 26 -15.96 -60.05 25.67
N PRO A 27 -16.00 -60.51 24.39
CA PRO A 27 -15.65 -59.80 23.13
C PRO A 27 -16.71 -59.96 22.01
N ALA A 28 -16.66 -59.14 20.97
CA ALA A 28 -17.39 -59.39 19.71
C ALA A 28 -16.61 -58.87 18.49
N SER A 29 -16.57 -59.65 17.41
CA SER A 29 -15.91 -59.30 16.16
C SER A 29 -16.93 -59.15 15.02
N ALA A 30 -16.78 -58.10 14.22
CA ALA A 30 -17.48 -57.93 12.96
C ALA A 30 -16.51 -57.30 11.95
N ALA A 31 -16.20 -58.02 10.88
CA ALA A 31 -15.42 -57.48 9.77
C ALA A 31 -16.34 -56.68 8.84
N GLY A 32 -15.96 -55.43 8.53
CA GLY A 32 -16.65 -54.57 7.57
C GLY A 32 -15.61 -53.98 6.61
N THR A 33 -15.75 -54.25 5.32
CA THR A 33 -14.77 -53.91 4.30
C THR A 33 -15.02 -52.54 3.66
N ALA A 34 -14.09 -51.61 3.86
CA ALA A 34 -13.83 -50.51 2.94
C ALA A 34 -12.35 -50.12 3.06
N THR A 35 -11.67 -49.90 1.94
CA THR A 35 -10.30 -49.38 1.94
C THR A 35 -10.31 -47.86 2.07
N ASP A 36 -9.36 -47.33 2.83
CA ASP A 36 -9.25 -45.90 3.14
C ASP A 36 -8.79 -45.11 1.89
N ALA A 37 -9.75 -44.73 1.06
CA ALA A 37 -9.56 -43.79 -0.04
C ALA A 37 -9.52 -42.37 0.53
N GLY A 38 -8.32 -41.92 0.91
CA GLY A 38 -8.11 -40.67 1.64
C GLY A 38 -8.82 -39.48 1.00
N ALA A 39 -9.73 -38.86 1.77
CA ALA A 39 -10.55 -37.75 1.31
C ALA A 39 -9.70 -36.54 0.93
N ILE A 40 -9.66 -36.24 -0.37
CA ILE A 40 -9.13 -34.98 -0.89
C ILE A 40 -10.24 -33.94 -0.73
N GLU A 41 -10.05 -33.01 0.21
CA GLU A 41 -10.97 -31.88 0.41
C GLU A 41 -11.06 -31.07 -0.90
N SER A 42 -12.26 -30.96 -1.45
CA SER A 42 -12.52 -30.37 -2.76
C SER A 42 -12.34 -28.85 -2.76
N HIS A 43 -11.71 -28.33 -3.81
CA HIS A 43 -11.56 -26.89 -4.01
C HIS A 43 -12.92 -26.21 -4.28
N ASP A 44 -13.34 -25.31 -3.37
CA ASP A 44 -14.43 -24.35 -3.60
C ASP A 44 -13.98 -22.90 -3.28
N LEU A 45 -12.71 -22.63 -3.56
CA LEU A 45 -12.10 -21.30 -3.68
C LEU A 45 -11.57 -21.21 -5.12
N GLY A 46 -11.95 -20.17 -5.87
CA GLY A 46 -11.87 -20.14 -7.33
C GLY A 46 -13.20 -20.45 -8.06
N SER A 47 -14.29 -20.70 -7.33
CA SER A 47 -15.59 -21.17 -7.84
C SER A 47 -16.68 -20.09 -7.66
N SER A 48 -16.82 -19.19 -8.65
CA SER A 48 -17.95 -18.26 -8.68
C SER A 48 -19.12 -18.87 -9.49
N SER A 49 -20.27 -19.02 -8.83
CA SER A 49 -21.55 -19.55 -9.34
C SER A 49 -21.65 -21.08 -9.46
N ARG A 50 -22.86 -21.59 -9.17
CA ARG A 50 -23.23 -23.01 -9.20
C ARG A 50 -23.33 -23.60 -10.62
N GLN A 51 -22.23 -23.60 -11.38
CA GLN A 51 -22.05 -24.59 -12.44
C GLN A 51 -21.31 -25.80 -11.86
N ALA A 52 -22.06 -26.63 -11.15
CA ALA A 52 -21.70 -28.02 -10.90
C ALA A 52 -21.77 -28.81 -12.22
N LEU A 53 -20.88 -28.49 -13.16
CA LEU A 53 -20.58 -29.33 -14.30
C LEU A 53 -20.01 -30.64 -13.77
N ALA A 54 -20.70 -31.74 -14.05
CA ALA A 54 -20.35 -33.04 -13.49
C ALA A 54 -18.88 -33.39 -13.81
N SER A 55 -18.16 -33.89 -12.81
CA SER A 55 -16.79 -34.37 -12.93
C SER A 55 -16.72 -35.71 -13.65
N THR A 56 -17.11 -35.72 -14.93
CA THR A 56 -17.16 -36.92 -15.79
C THR A 56 -16.38 -36.69 -17.10
N ASP A 57 -15.08 -36.91 -16.98
CA ASP A 57 -14.14 -37.39 -18.01
C ASP A 57 -13.84 -36.61 -19.31
N ALA A 58 -12.62 -36.89 -19.78
CA ALA A 58 -12.10 -36.80 -21.15
C ALA A 58 -12.26 -35.49 -21.97
N GLY A 59 -11.11 -34.87 -22.29
CA GLY A 59 -10.84 -34.48 -23.69
C GLY A 59 -10.46 -33.03 -24.00
N SER A 60 -10.45 -32.10 -23.05
CA SER A 60 -9.87 -30.78 -23.29
C SER A 60 -8.34 -30.88 -23.33
N ALA A 61 -7.75 -30.64 -24.49
CA ALA A 61 -6.29 -30.52 -24.61
C ALA A 61 -5.82 -29.28 -23.83
N ARG A 62 -4.69 -29.40 -23.11
CA ARG A 62 -4.09 -28.26 -22.39
C ARG A 62 -3.92 -27.07 -23.35
N PRO A 63 -4.33 -25.85 -22.99
CA PRO A 63 -4.14 -24.68 -23.81
C PRO A 63 -2.68 -24.46 -24.26
N ALA A 64 -2.51 -23.93 -25.47
CA ALA A 64 -1.22 -23.55 -26.03
C ALA A 64 -0.69 -22.27 -25.36
N GLY A 65 0.62 -22.27 -25.10
CA GLY A 65 1.34 -21.30 -24.28
C GLY A 65 2.37 -22.03 -23.40
N LEU A 66 2.97 -21.35 -22.42
CA LEU A 66 3.78 -22.05 -21.41
C LEU A 66 2.88 -22.60 -20.30
N PRO A 67 3.01 -23.88 -19.90
CA PRO A 67 2.31 -24.38 -18.73
C PRO A 67 2.89 -23.85 -17.41
N GLY A 68 2.01 -23.66 -16.44
CA GLY A 68 2.33 -23.43 -15.03
C GLY A 68 1.15 -23.83 -14.14
N PHE A 69 1.17 -23.36 -12.89
CA PHE A 69 0.16 -23.68 -11.88
C PHE A 69 0.25 -22.72 -10.70
N ASP A 70 -0.82 -22.63 -9.91
CA ASP A 70 -0.83 -21.96 -8.61
C ASP A 70 -0.95 -22.93 -7.43
N VAL A 71 -0.38 -22.51 -6.29
CA VAL A 71 -0.44 -23.24 -5.02
C VAL A 71 -0.72 -22.33 -3.84
N SER A 72 -1.38 -22.92 -2.84
CA SER A 72 -1.67 -22.35 -1.54
C SER A 72 -1.61 -23.45 -0.46
N GLU A 73 -1.85 -23.09 0.80
CA GLU A 73 -1.72 -23.94 2.00
C GLU A 73 -2.42 -25.32 1.92
N PHE A 74 -3.41 -25.47 1.05
CA PHE A 74 -4.07 -26.73 0.72
C PHE A 74 -3.14 -27.75 0.05
N GLN A 75 -2.21 -27.31 -0.81
CA GLN A 75 -1.18 -28.17 -1.36
C GLN A 75 -0.11 -28.44 -0.29
N LYS A 76 -0.31 -29.54 0.46
CA LYS A 76 0.49 -29.84 1.66
C LYS A 76 1.98 -30.06 1.35
N ASN A 77 2.32 -30.80 0.29
CA ASN A 77 3.69 -31.10 -0.15
C ASN A 77 3.82 -31.15 -1.70
N PRO A 78 3.66 -30.03 -2.43
CA PRO A 78 3.72 -30.00 -3.90
C PRO A 78 5.10 -30.39 -4.46
N ASN A 79 5.12 -31.30 -5.44
CA ASN A 79 6.35 -31.82 -6.05
C ASN A 79 6.80 -30.96 -7.25
N PHE A 80 7.37 -29.79 -6.96
CA PHE A 80 7.86 -28.85 -7.98
C PHE A 80 8.90 -29.45 -8.94
N VAL A 81 9.76 -30.35 -8.45
CA VAL A 81 10.79 -31.01 -9.26
C VAL A 81 10.17 -31.93 -10.30
N GLN A 82 9.09 -32.63 -9.96
CA GLN A 82 8.35 -33.45 -10.92
C GLN A 82 7.56 -32.57 -11.90
N ALA A 83 6.81 -31.57 -11.40
CA ALA A 83 6.09 -30.63 -12.26
C ALA A 83 6.99 -29.94 -13.30
N LYS A 84 8.24 -29.59 -12.94
CA LYS A 84 9.24 -29.04 -13.87
C LYS A 84 9.59 -30.00 -15.01
N LYS A 85 9.76 -31.29 -14.72
CA LYS A 85 10.04 -32.35 -15.70
C LYS A 85 8.84 -32.55 -16.64
N ASP A 86 7.65 -32.60 -16.06
CA ASP A 86 6.38 -32.81 -16.79
C ASP A 86 5.93 -31.57 -17.59
N GLY A 87 6.69 -30.48 -17.48
CA GLY A 87 6.70 -29.40 -18.46
C GLY A 87 6.49 -28.00 -17.89
N ALA A 88 6.13 -27.85 -16.61
CA ALA A 88 5.85 -26.55 -16.00
C ALA A 88 7.02 -25.57 -16.14
N ARG A 89 6.72 -24.29 -16.29
CA ARG A 89 7.71 -23.22 -16.47
C ARG A 89 7.64 -22.15 -15.39
N PHE A 90 6.46 -21.90 -14.82
CA PHE A 90 6.25 -21.03 -13.68
C PHE A 90 5.44 -21.70 -12.57
N ALA A 91 5.45 -21.08 -11.39
CA ALA A 91 4.53 -21.34 -10.30
C ALA A 91 4.11 -20.03 -9.62
N LEU A 92 2.82 -19.90 -9.31
CA LEU A 92 2.23 -18.78 -8.57
C LEU A 92 1.87 -19.24 -7.15
N ILE A 93 2.14 -18.43 -6.13
CA ILE A 93 2.10 -18.87 -4.72
C ILE A 93 1.30 -17.89 -3.88
N LYS A 94 0.33 -18.38 -3.10
CA LYS A 94 -0.46 -17.52 -2.21
C LYS A 94 0.47 -16.93 -1.14
N ALA A 95 0.65 -15.60 -1.18
CA ALA A 95 1.48 -14.91 -0.22
C ALA A 95 0.70 -14.52 1.04
N SER A 96 -0.52 -14.02 0.84
CA SER A 96 -1.32 -13.40 1.89
C SER A 96 -2.79 -13.33 1.49
N GLU A 97 -3.61 -12.99 2.48
CA GLU A 97 -5.04 -12.74 2.35
C GLU A 97 -5.41 -11.60 3.32
N GLY A 98 -6.22 -10.65 2.87
CA GLY A 98 -6.73 -9.57 3.71
C GLY A 98 -5.65 -8.75 4.43
N VAL A 99 -5.76 -8.61 5.76
CA VAL A 99 -4.73 -7.98 6.61
C VAL A 99 -4.51 -8.77 7.91
N PRO A 100 -3.43 -8.52 8.66
CA PRO A 100 -3.14 -9.26 9.88
C PRO A 100 -4.27 -9.21 10.93
N GLY A 101 -4.89 -10.36 11.16
CA GLY A 101 -5.92 -10.54 12.18
C GLY A 101 -7.32 -10.03 11.83
N THR A 102 -7.71 -9.93 10.55
CA THR A 102 -9.09 -9.55 10.14
C THR A 102 -10.18 -10.55 10.51
N TYR A 103 -9.84 -11.72 11.07
CA TYR A 103 -10.83 -12.67 11.57
C TYR A 103 -10.63 -13.06 13.04
N LYS A 104 -11.73 -12.98 13.80
CA LYS A 104 -11.88 -13.55 15.15
C LYS A 104 -13.25 -14.25 15.24
N ASN A 105 -13.30 -15.51 14.82
CA ASN A 105 -14.19 -16.58 15.31
C ASN A 105 -14.08 -17.84 14.43
N GLY A 106 -12.93 -18.52 14.47
CA GLY A 106 -12.86 -19.95 14.13
C GLY A 106 -12.24 -20.40 12.81
N ASN A 107 -11.93 -19.52 11.85
CA ASN A 107 -11.11 -19.84 10.66
C ASN A 107 -10.27 -18.63 10.21
N TYR A 108 -9.27 -18.84 9.35
CA TYR A 108 -8.26 -17.83 8.98
C TYR A 108 -8.67 -16.95 7.79
N THR A 109 -8.31 -15.66 7.84
CA THR A 109 -8.20 -14.73 6.68
C THR A 109 -7.10 -13.66 6.92
N GLY A 110 -6.04 -14.00 7.67
CA GLY A 110 -5.10 -13.00 8.20
C GLY A 110 -3.86 -13.53 8.93
N LEU A 111 -3.45 -14.75 8.62
CA LEU A 111 -2.06 -15.22 8.69
C LEU A 111 -1.61 -15.46 7.25
N SER A 112 -0.29 -15.56 7.00
CA SER A 112 0.16 -16.14 5.73
C SER A 112 -0.17 -17.61 5.66
N ASP A 113 -0.33 -18.09 4.43
CA ASP A 113 -0.13 -19.50 4.08
C ASP A 113 1.12 -20.05 4.80
N SER A 114 0.90 -21.04 5.66
CA SER A 114 1.93 -21.67 6.50
C SER A 114 2.99 -22.46 5.71
N ARG A 115 2.81 -22.59 4.40
CA ARG A 115 3.66 -23.31 3.43
C ARG A 115 4.27 -22.37 2.39
N ARG A 116 3.78 -21.14 2.23
CA ARG A 116 4.32 -20.09 1.33
C ARG A 116 5.85 -20.11 1.21
N ALA A 117 6.55 -20.13 2.34
CA ALA A 117 8.02 -20.12 2.38
C ALA A 117 8.64 -21.41 1.80
N SER A 118 8.08 -22.59 2.10
CA SER A 118 8.57 -23.87 1.59
C SER A 118 8.14 -24.12 0.14
N HIS A 119 6.96 -23.65 -0.27
CA HIS A 119 6.54 -23.57 -1.67
C HIS A 119 7.49 -22.70 -2.49
N ALA A 120 7.77 -21.48 -2.03
CA ALA A 120 8.63 -20.53 -2.74
C ALA A 120 10.10 -20.99 -2.79
N ALA A 121 10.57 -21.72 -1.78
CA ALA A 121 11.86 -22.39 -1.83
C ALA A 121 11.85 -23.55 -2.84
N GLY A 122 10.81 -24.40 -2.81
CA GLY A 122 10.67 -25.57 -3.69
C GLY A 122 10.52 -25.22 -5.17
N ALA A 123 9.69 -24.23 -5.50
CA ALA A 123 9.50 -23.75 -6.87
C ALA A 123 10.81 -23.19 -7.46
N ARG A 124 11.52 -22.34 -6.70
CA ARG A 124 12.82 -21.78 -7.10
C ARG A 124 13.90 -22.84 -7.21
N ALA A 125 13.96 -23.81 -6.28
CA ALA A 125 14.90 -24.92 -6.33
C ALA A 125 14.65 -25.87 -7.52
N ALA A 126 13.40 -26.00 -7.98
CA ALA A 126 13.05 -26.67 -9.23
C ALA A 126 13.28 -25.81 -10.49
N GLY A 127 13.75 -24.56 -10.35
CA GLY A 127 13.98 -23.64 -11.46
C GLY A 127 12.70 -23.17 -12.16
N LEU A 128 11.58 -23.07 -11.45
CA LEU A 128 10.34 -22.47 -11.94
C LEU A 128 10.39 -20.95 -11.75
N VAL A 129 9.96 -20.19 -12.77
CA VAL A 129 9.76 -18.73 -12.64
C VAL A 129 8.67 -18.53 -11.58
N THR A 130 8.99 -17.84 -10.49
CA THR A 130 8.12 -17.81 -9.30
C THR A 130 7.44 -16.46 -9.18
N GLY A 131 6.13 -16.46 -8.93
CA GLY A 131 5.32 -15.28 -8.60
C GLY A 131 4.53 -15.46 -7.30
N PHE A 132 3.90 -14.39 -6.85
CA PHE A 132 3.10 -14.37 -5.63
C PHE A 132 1.76 -13.66 -5.84
N TYR A 133 0.70 -14.15 -5.19
CA TYR A 133 -0.62 -13.55 -5.23
C TYR A 133 -1.22 -13.21 -3.85
N HIS A 134 -2.08 -12.19 -3.82
CA HIS A 134 -2.83 -11.73 -2.66
C HIS A 134 -4.33 -11.96 -2.85
N PHE A 135 -4.96 -12.79 -2.01
CA PHE A 135 -6.41 -12.95 -2.02
C PHE A 135 -7.09 -11.74 -1.36
N ALA A 136 -7.79 -10.93 -2.15
CA ALA A 136 -8.40 -9.70 -1.67
C ALA A 136 -9.59 -9.97 -0.73
N THR A 137 -9.76 -9.12 0.28
CA THR A 137 -10.98 -9.09 1.09
C THR A 137 -11.49 -7.64 1.29
N PRO A 138 -11.99 -6.97 0.22
CA PRO A 138 -12.25 -5.53 0.23
C PRO A 138 -13.19 -4.98 1.32
N PHE A 139 -14.09 -5.83 1.86
CA PHE A 139 -15.01 -5.47 2.95
C PHE A 139 -14.28 -5.06 4.24
N TYR A 140 -13.15 -5.68 4.55
CA TYR A 140 -12.50 -5.53 5.85
C TYR A 140 -11.49 -4.37 5.93
N SER A 141 -10.94 -3.92 4.81
CA SER A 141 -9.94 -2.84 4.75
C SER A 141 -9.75 -2.34 3.32
N ALA A 142 -9.18 -1.14 3.15
CA ALA A 142 -8.85 -0.58 1.84
C ALA A 142 -7.71 -1.36 1.14
N GLY A 143 -7.54 -1.13 -0.17
CA GLY A 143 -6.51 -1.81 -0.98
C GLY A 143 -5.08 -1.56 -0.51
N ALA A 144 -4.72 -0.33 -0.11
CA ALA A 144 -3.36 0.00 0.33
C ALA A 144 -2.88 -0.82 1.58
N PRO A 145 -3.66 -0.97 2.67
CA PRO A 145 -3.36 -1.92 3.74
C PRO A 145 -3.12 -3.37 3.28
N GLN A 146 -3.92 -3.86 2.31
CA GLN A 146 -3.82 -5.23 1.80
C GLN A 146 -2.59 -5.41 0.90
N ALA A 147 -2.25 -4.41 0.10
CA ALA A 147 -1.00 -4.37 -0.66
C ALA A 147 0.22 -4.36 0.26
N GLN A 148 0.23 -3.55 1.33
CA GLN A 148 1.35 -3.60 2.28
C GLN A 148 1.47 -4.97 2.96
N PHE A 149 0.36 -5.62 3.35
CA PHE A 149 0.45 -6.97 3.92
C PHE A 149 0.98 -8.00 2.91
N PHE A 150 0.66 -7.87 1.62
CA PHE A 150 1.28 -8.67 0.58
C PHE A 150 2.79 -8.43 0.45
N LEU A 151 3.24 -7.18 0.48
CA LEU A 151 4.66 -6.81 0.43
C LEU A 151 5.41 -7.31 1.67
N ASP A 152 4.81 -7.20 2.86
CA ASP A 152 5.34 -7.80 4.11
C ASP A 152 5.41 -9.35 4.01
N SER A 153 4.50 -9.95 3.24
CA SER A 153 4.38 -11.40 3.03
C SER A 153 5.14 -11.91 1.79
N THR A 154 6.02 -11.11 1.20
CA THR A 154 6.84 -11.52 0.05
C THR A 154 8.30 -11.09 0.23
N PRO A 155 9.26 -11.78 -0.42
CA PRO A 155 10.55 -11.15 -0.70
C PRO A 155 10.31 -10.05 -1.74
N THR A 156 10.88 -8.86 -1.53
CA THR A 156 10.82 -7.73 -2.46
C THR A 156 11.04 -8.19 -3.89
N TRP A 157 10.15 -7.75 -4.79
CA TRP A 157 10.19 -8.12 -6.20
C TRP A 157 11.53 -7.74 -6.84
N GLN A 158 11.99 -8.61 -7.74
CA GLN A 158 13.23 -8.45 -8.49
C GLN A 158 13.05 -8.97 -9.92
N PRO A 159 13.80 -8.43 -10.90
CA PRO A 159 13.83 -8.96 -12.25
C PRO A 159 14.07 -10.48 -12.27
N GLY A 160 13.18 -11.22 -12.96
CA GLY A 160 13.13 -12.69 -12.94
C GLY A 160 12.02 -13.29 -12.06
N MET A 161 11.31 -12.49 -11.26
CA MET A 161 10.05 -12.88 -10.60
C MET A 161 8.83 -12.41 -11.40
N ILE A 162 7.75 -13.20 -11.44
CA ILE A 162 6.47 -12.73 -11.99
C ILE A 162 6.00 -11.54 -11.13
N PRO A 163 5.53 -10.43 -11.74
CA PRO A 163 5.00 -9.29 -11.00
C PRO A 163 3.94 -9.68 -9.95
N PRO A 164 3.82 -8.92 -8.86
CA PRO A 164 2.76 -9.07 -7.87
C PRO A 164 1.37 -9.25 -8.48
N VAL A 165 0.62 -10.23 -7.97
CA VAL A 165 -0.76 -10.49 -8.39
C VAL A 165 -1.73 -10.06 -7.30
N LEU A 166 -2.77 -9.33 -7.69
CA LEU A 166 -3.97 -9.12 -6.89
C LEU A 166 -5.08 -10.06 -7.37
N ASP A 167 -5.57 -10.91 -6.49
CA ASP A 167 -6.67 -11.84 -6.75
C ASP A 167 -8.01 -11.20 -6.32
N MET A 168 -8.88 -10.96 -7.31
CA MET A 168 -10.17 -10.28 -7.19
C MET A 168 -11.32 -11.19 -7.66
N GLU A 169 -11.91 -11.94 -6.73
CA GLU A 169 -13.13 -12.71 -6.98
C GLU A 169 -14.17 -12.61 -5.85
N THR A 170 -15.24 -13.40 -5.96
CA THR A 170 -16.25 -13.56 -4.90
C THR A 170 -16.01 -14.89 -4.18
N VAL A 171 -16.24 -14.93 -2.87
CA VAL A 171 -16.23 -16.18 -2.09
C VAL A 171 -17.63 -16.79 -2.07
N VAL A 172 -17.71 -18.12 -1.96
CA VAL A 172 -18.97 -18.88 -2.01
C VAL A 172 -19.95 -18.59 -0.86
N GLU A 173 -21.20 -19.01 -1.07
CA GLU A 173 -22.41 -18.57 -0.37
C GLU A 173 -22.37 -18.73 1.16
N GLU A 174 -21.66 -19.73 1.69
CA GLU A 174 -21.56 -20.01 3.14
C GLU A 174 -20.94 -18.85 3.96
N ASN A 175 -20.32 -17.88 3.29
CA ASN A 175 -19.64 -16.74 3.91
C ASN A 175 -20.18 -15.38 3.43
N TRP A 176 -21.42 -15.31 2.93
CA TRP A 176 -22.02 -14.10 2.37
C TRP A 176 -22.03 -12.89 3.32
N ASP A 177 -22.45 -13.07 4.58
CA ASP A 177 -22.42 -12.01 5.61
C ASP A 177 -21.00 -11.47 5.89
N LYS A 178 -19.98 -12.30 5.65
CA LYS A 178 -18.56 -11.98 5.89
C LYS A 178 -17.95 -11.20 4.71
N GLN A 179 -18.61 -11.24 3.55
CA GLN A 179 -18.38 -10.34 2.41
C GLN A 179 -19.23 -9.06 2.52
N GLY A 180 -19.86 -8.77 3.67
CA GLY A 180 -20.71 -7.59 3.84
C GLY A 180 -22.09 -7.70 3.18
N GLY A 181 -22.48 -8.90 2.70
CA GLY A 181 -23.81 -9.17 2.15
C GLY A 181 -23.97 -8.97 0.64
N ASP A 182 -22.88 -8.79 -0.13
CA ASP A 182 -22.91 -8.91 -1.59
C ASP A 182 -21.60 -9.43 -2.21
N GLN A 183 -21.69 -9.88 -3.47
CA GLN A 183 -20.58 -10.40 -4.29
C GLN A 183 -19.47 -9.35 -4.60
N CYS A 184 -19.74 -8.08 -4.31
CA CYS A 184 -18.84 -6.95 -4.51
C CYS A 184 -18.28 -6.44 -3.18
N TRP A 185 -18.31 -7.28 -2.14
CA TRP A 185 -17.74 -7.03 -0.82
C TRP A 185 -18.35 -5.80 -0.10
N GLY A 186 -19.61 -5.48 -0.40
CA GLY A 186 -20.32 -4.31 0.12
C GLY A 186 -19.91 -2.98 -0.52
N LEU A 187 -19.15 -3.01 -1.62
CA LEU A 187 -18.65 -1.82 -2.33
C LEU A 187 -19.43 -1.53 -3.60
N SER A 188 -19.73 -0.25 -3.85
CA SER A 188 -20.23 0.16 -5.16
C SER A 188 -19.14 0.06 -6.23
N LYS A 189 -19.53 -0.03 -7.52
CA LYS A 189 -18.59 -0.17 -8.65
C LYS A 189 -17.44 0.87 -8.65
N PRO A 190 -17.68 2.18 -8.40
CA PRO A 190 -16.59 3.16 -8.28
C PRO A 190 -15.69 2.92 -7.07
N GLU A 191 -16.22 2.44 -5.94
CA GLU A 191 -15.44 2.16 -4.74
C GLU A 191 -14.56 0.92 -4.92
N MET A 192 -15.07 -0.13 -5.55
CA MET A 192 -14.27 -1.31 -5.94
C MET A 192 -13.13 -0.93 -6.91
N VAL A 193 -13.39 -0.08 -7.91
CA VAL A 193 -12.34 0.41 -8.81
C VAL A 193 -11.28 1.22 -8.06
N LEU A 194 -11.68 2.14 -7.17
CA LEU A 194 -10.76 2.89 -6.32
C LEU A 194 -9.98 1.98 -5.36
N TRP A 195 -10.60 0.90 -4.87
CA TRP A 195 -9.97 -0.09 -4.01
C TRP A 195 -8.84 -0.83 -4.73
N ILE A 196 -9.12 -1.37 -5.92
CA ILE A 196 -8.13 -2.07 -6.78
C ILE A 196 -7.02 -1.09 -7.18
N GLN A 197 -7.36 0.15 -7.56
CA GLN A 197 -6.37 1.19 -7.83
C GLN A 197 -5.46 1.45 -6.63
N SER A 198 -6.02 1.57 -5.41
CA SER A 198 -5.28 1.84 -4.17
C SER A 198 -4.31 0.69 -3.81
N TRP A 199 -4.68 -0.56 -4.09
CA TRP A 199 -3.78 -1.71 -3.98
C TRP A 199 -2.64 -1.62 -5.01
N VAL A 200 -2.98 -1.45 -6.30
CA VAL A 200 -2.01 -1.37 -7.41
C VAL A 200 -1.03 -0.21 -7.24
N GLY A 201 -1.54 0.97 -6.90
CA GLY A 201 -0.73 2.16 -6.63
C GLY A 201 0.20 2.04 -5.43
N THR A 202 -0.12 1.16 -4.46
CA THR A 202 0.77 0.87 -3.33
C THR A 202 1.94 -0.02 -3.75
N VAL A 203 1.70 -1.04 -4.58
CA VAL A 203 2.79 -1.87 -5.13
C VAL A 203 3.68 -1.04 -6.06
N VAL A 204 3.11 -0.23 -6.96
CA VAL A 204 3.87 0.68 -7.83
C VAL A 204 4.70 1.68 -7.00
N ALA A 205 4.19 2.16 -5.86
CA ALA A 205 4.91 3.09 -4.99
C ALA A 205 6.11 2.47 -4.23
N GLN A 206 6.10 1.16 -4.00
CA GLN A 206 7.10 0.45 -3.18
C GLN A 206 8.09 -0.40 -4.00
N GLU A 207 7.68 -0.91 -5.17
CA GLU A 207 8.46 -1.87 -5.96
C GLU A 207 8.66 -1.47 -7.44
N GLY A 208 8.08 -0.36 -7.92
CA GLY A 208 8.26 0.12 -9.30
C GLY A 208 7.73 -0.82 -10.41
N VAL A 209 6.99 -1.87 -10.04
CA VAL A 209 6.53 -2.91 -10.98
C VAL A 209 5.02 -2.84 -11.21
N GLN A 210 4.60 -3.05 -12.46
CA GLN A 210 3.18 -3.08 -12.83
C GLN A 210 2.54 -4.44 -12.43
N PRO A 211 1.59 -4.46 -11.48
CA PRO A 211 0.98 -5.71 -11.02
C PRO A 211 0.04 -6.35 -12.05
N ILE A 212 -0.35 -7.58 -11.78
CA ILE A 212 -1.34 -8.36 -12.55
C ILE A 212 -2.62 -8.51 -11.73
N ILE A 213 -3.78 -8.42 -12.37
CA ILE A 213 -5.08 -8.67 -11.74
C ILE A 213 -5.53 -10.07 -12.12
N TYR A 214 -5.68 -10.96 -11.14
CA TYR A 214 -6.47 -12.19 -11.29
C TYR A 214 -7.95 -11.87 -11.08
N THR A 215 -8.82 -12.33 -11.98
CA THR A 215 -10.28 -12.20 -11.84
C THR A 215 -11.05 -13.08 -12.84
N ASN A 216 -12.38 -13.06 -12.78
CA ASN A 216 -13.27 -13.65 -13.77
C ASN A 216 -14.29 -12.63 -14.32
N GLN A 217 -14.92 -12.95 -15.46
CA GLN A 217 -15.88 -12.05 -16.14
C GLN A 217 -17.11 -11.70 -15.29
N ASN A 218 -17.59 -12.59 -14.43
CA ASN A 218 -18.78 -12.35 -13.60
C ASN A 218 -18.47 -11.29 -12.55
N PHE A 219 -17.41 -11.50 -11.75
CA PHE A 219 -16.95 -10.51 -10.77
C PHE A 219 -16.59 -9.18 -11.45
N TRP A 220 -15.82 -9.21 -12.54
CA TRP A 220 -15.35 -7.98 -13.18
C TRP A 220 -16.50 -7.10 -13.70
N SER A 221 -17.50 -7.70 -14.34
CA SER A 221 -18.64 -6.98 -14.87
C SER A 221 -19.64 -6.53 -13.78
N ALA A 222 -19.87 -7.37 -12.77
CA ALA A 222 -20.74 -7.06 -11.64
C ALA A 222 -20.14 -5.96 -10.74
N CYS A 223 -18.84 -6.04 -10.43
CA CYS A 223 -18.24 -5.27 -9.34
C CYS A 223 -17.32 -4.13 -9.81
N THR A 224 -16.81 -4.13 -11.05
CA THR A 224 -16.13 -2.93 -11.60
C THR A 224 -16.99 -2.18 -12.63
N GLY A 225 -18.04 -2.80 -13.16
CA GLY A 225 -18.80 -2.27 -14.29
C GLY A 225 -18.04 -2.32 -15.62
N ASN A 226 -17.10 -3.25 -15.77
CA ASN A 226 -16.16 -3.34 -16.90
C ASN A 226 -15.22 -2.13 -16.99
N SER A 227 -14.60 -1.76 -15.86
CA SER A 227 -13.70 -0.61 -15.76
C SER A 227 -12.52 -0.71 -16.74
N THR A 228 -12.10 0.43 -17.28
CA THR A 228 -10.94 0.55 -18.19
C THR A 228 -9.75 1.29 -17.57
N ALA A 229 -9.75 1.41 -16.23
CA ALA A 229 -8.76 2.16 -15.45
C ALA A 229 -7.47 1.38 -15.12
N PHE A 230 -7.20 0.27 -15.82
CA PHE A 230 -6.11 -0.66 -15.51
C PHE A 230 -5.33 -1.06 -16.78
N PRO A 231 -4.07 -1.53 -16.66
CA PRO A 231 -3.26 -1.93 -17.82
C PRO A 231 -3.90 -3.09 -18.59
N LYS A 232 -3.95 -2.95 -19.93
CA LYS A 232 -4.73 -3.85 -20.80
C LYS A 232 -4.07 -5.21 -21.07
N ASP A 233 -2.85 -5.40 -20.59
CA ASP A 233 -1.97 -6.56 -20.78
C ASP A 233 -1.73 -7.34 -19.47
N ARG A 234 -2.41 -6.98 -18.37
CA ARG A 234 -2.14 -7.45 -16.99
C ARG A 234 -3.33 -8.19 -16.36
N LEU A 235 -3.81 -9.23 -17.04
CA LEU A 235 -4.94 -10.06 -16.64
C LEU A 235 -4.53 -11.53 -16.48
N TRP A 236 -4.75 -12.09 -15.29
CA TRP A 236 -4.85 -13.54 -15.10
C TRP A 236 -6.35 -13.88 -15.04
N VAL A 237 -6.84 -14.72 -15.94
CA VAL A 237 -8.28 -15.01 -16.03
C VAL A 237 -8.59 -16.42 -15.54
N ALA A 238 -9.57 -16.55 -14.63
CA ALA A 238 -10.17 -17.84 -14.30
C ALA A 238 -11.31 -18.16 -15.28
N SER A 239 -11.21 -19.29 -16.00
CA SER A 239 -12.28 -19.75 -16.90
C SER A 239 -12.12 -21.24 -17.22
N TYR A 240 -12.88 -22.11 -16.55
CA TYR A 240 -12.74 -23.57 -16.65
C TYR A 240 -13.63 -24.23 -17.72
N ALA A 241 -14.38 -23.43 -18.49
CA ALA A 241 -15.27 -23.93 -19.53
C ALA A 241 -14.48 -24.51 -20.72
N PRO A 242 -14.82 -25.73 -21.22
CA PRO A 242 -14.17 -26.31 -22.40
C PRO A 242 -14.24 -25.38 -23.62
N SER A 243 -13.12 -25.24 -24.33
CA SER A 243 -12.97 -24.32 -25.46
C SER A 243 -12.25 -24.97 -26.63
N SER A 244 -12.82 -24.85 -27.83
CA SER A 244 -12.24 -25.36 -29.09
C SER A 244 -11.31 -24.35 -29.78
N THR A 245 -11.27 -23.09 -29.32
CA THR A 245 -10.56 -21.98 -29.98
C THR A 245 -9.23 -21.62 -29.32
N ASN A 246 -8.79 -22.40 -28.32
CA ASN A 246 -7.64 -22.07 -27.47
C ASN A 246 -7.76 -20.67 -26.80
N ALA A 247 -8.97 -20.27 -26.41
CA ALA A 247 -9.22 -19.02 -25.71
C ALA A 247 -10.20 -19.24 -24.54
N PRO A 248 -10.05 -18.49 -23.43
CA PRO A 248 -10.98 -18.56 -22.30
C PRO A 248 -12.38 -18.08 -22.73
N VAL A 249 -13.40 -18.90 -22.46
CA VAL A 249 -14.77 -18.70 -22.96
C VAL A 249 -15.43 -17.44 -22.38
N ALA A 250 -15.09 -17.08 -21.14
CA ALA A 250 -15.61 -15.90 -20.45
C ALA A 250 -14.47 -15.00 -19.94
N THR A 251 -13.94 -14.16 -20.82
CA THR A 251 -12.92 -13.15 -20.47
C THR A 251 -13.55 -11.80 -20.07
N PRO A 252 -12.96 -11.09 -19.09
CA PRO A 252 -13.12 -9.64 -18.92
C PRO A 252 -13.08 -8.88 -20.26
N PRO A 253 -13.90 -7.83 -20.48
CA PRO A 253 -14.14 -7.35 -21.84
C PRO A 253 -12.93 -6.67 -22.47
N LYS A 254 -12.85 -6.72 -23.81
CA LYS A 254 -11.72 -6.17 -24.59
C LYS A 254 -11.50 -4.65 -24.45
N SER A 255 -12.46 -3.93 -23.87
CA SER A 255 -12.30 -2.54 -23.44
C SER A 255 -11.41 -2.41 -22.20
N SER A 256 -11.56 -3.31 -21.23
CA SER A 256 -10.78 -3.43 -19.99
C SER A 256 -9.40 -4.04 -20.25
N PHE A 257 -9.36 -5.22 -20.89
CA PHE A 257 -8.12 -5.96 -21.13
C PHE A 257 -8.06 -6.43 -22.58
N ALA A 258 -7.00 -6.05 -23.31
CA ALA A 258 -6.84 -6.39 -24.72
C ALA A 258 -6.58 -7.89 -24.92
N THR A 259 -5.91 -8.52 -23.96
CA THR A 259 -5.65 -9.97 -23.89
C THR A 259 -5.49 -10.42 -22.44
N TRP A 260 -5.48 -11.73 -22.21
CA TRP A 260 -5.05 -12.34 -20.95
C TRP A 260 -3.53 -12.59 -20.96
N THR A 261 -2.86 -12.36 -19.84
CA THR A 261 -1.45 -12.68 -19.56
C THR A 261 -1.31 -14.14 -19.15
N PHE A 262 -2.19 -14.58 -18.25
CA PHE A 262 -2.29 -15.94 -17.73
C PHE A 262 -3.76 -16.40 -17.79
N TRP A 263 -4.00 -17.69 -17.95
CA TRP A 263 -5.33 -18.29 -17.90
C TRP A 263 -5.30 -19.54 -17.01
N GLN A 264 -6.05 -19.47 -15.91
CA GLN A 264 -6.33 -20.58 -15.02
C GLN A 264 -7.51 -21.37 -15.62
N TRP A 265 -7.23 -22.60 -16.08
CA TRP A 265 -8.10 -23.34 -17.00
C TRP A 265 -8.57 -24.69 -16.46
N SER A 266 -8.03 -25.16 -15.33
CA SER A 266 -8.53 -26.37 -14.64
C SER A 266 -8.26 -26.36 -13.14
N GLN A 267 -9.17 -26.92 -12.36
CA GLN A 267 -9.04 -27.20 -10.92
C GLN A 267 -8.94 -28.72 -10.61
N THR A 268 -8.77 -29.55 -11.65
CA THR A 268 -9.13 -30.98 -11.57
C THR A 268 -8.11 -31.87 -10.86
N ALA A 269 -8.61 -32.89 -10.15
CA ALA A 269 -7.79 -33.82 -9.35
C ALA A 269 -6.83 -34.73 -10.15
N ASN A 270 -6.93 -34.75 -11.49
CA ASN A 270 -6.04 -35.49 -12.39
C ASN A 270 -5.09 -34.55 -13.17
N SER A 271 -4.82 -33.37 -12.61
CA SER A 271 -3.95 -32.36 -13.21
C SER A 271 -2.48 -32.78 -13.32
N PRO A 272 -1.74 -32.33 -14.36
CA PRO A 272 -0.32 -32.65 -14.52
C PRO A 272 0.60 -31.97 -13.50
N PHE A 273 0.15 -30.88 -12.85
CA PHE A 273 0.91 -30.16 -11.82
C PHE A 273 0.10 -29.99 -10.54
N PRO A 274 0.73 -29.71 -9.38
CA PRO A 274 0.02 -29.44 -8.13
C PRO A 274 -0.90 -28.22 -8.23
N GLY A 275 -2.06 -28.26 -7.58
CA GLY A 275 -2.98 -27.10 -7.50
C GLY A 275 -3.72 -26.80 -8.80
N ASN A 276 -4.17 -25.56 -8.98
CA ASN A 276 -4.91 -25.17 -10.18
C ASN A 276 -3.95 -24.99 -11.36
N GLN A 277 -4.45 -25.24 -12.58
CA GLN A 277 -3.62 -25.32 -13.77
C GLN A 277 -3.67 -24.03 -14.57
N ASP A 278 -2.49 -23.52 -14.90
CA ASP A 278 -2.32 -22.28 -15.66
C ASP A 278 -1.65 -22.49 -17.01
N VAL A 279 -1.89 -21.51 -17.88
CA VAL A 279 -1.09 -21.25 -19.08
C VAL A 279 -0.69 -19.77 -19.13
N PHE A 280 0.54 -19.47 -19.54
CA PHE A 280 1.00 -18.13 -19.89
C PHE A 280 0.87 -17.90 -21.40
N ASN A 281 0.37 -16.72 -21.77
CA ASN A 281 0.08 -16.32 -23.15
C ASN A 281 1.34 -15.93 -23.95
N GLY A 282 2.24 -16.88 -24.19
CA GLY A 282 3.42 -16.64 -25.00
C GLY A 282 4.53 -17.69 -24.85
N THR A 283 5.74 -17.25 -25.18
CA THR A 283 6.99 -18.02 -25.19
C THR A 283 7.83 -17.78 -23.92
N ALA A 284 8.87 -18.60 -23.71
CA ALA A 284 9.81 -18.46 -22.58
C ALA A 284 10.45 -17.06 -22.53
N THR A 285 10.81 -16.49 -23.68
CA THR A 285 11.37 -15.13 -23.79
C THR A 285 10.35 -14.06 -23.42
N GLN A 286 9.06 -14.26 -23.73
CA GLN A 286 8.00 -13.31 -23.33
C GLN A 286 7.68 -13.40 -21.84
N LEU A 287 7.80 -14.59 -21.23
CA LEU A 287 7.70 -14.73 -19.77
C LEU A 287 8.89 -14.05 -19.07
N ASP A 288 10.11 -14.27 -19.55
CA ASP A 288 11.30 -13.55 -19.07
C ASP A 288 11.13 -12.03 -19.20
N ALA A 289 10.62 -11.53 -20.34
CA ALA A 289 10.30 -10.11 -20.53
C ALA A 289 9.21 -9.59 -19.57
N LEU A 290 8.17 -10.38 -19.25
CA LEU A 290 7.15 -10.01 -18.26
C LEU A 290 7.75 -9.81 -16.86
N THR A 291 8.81 -10.57 -16.52
CA THR A 291 9.51 -10.47 -15.24
C THR A 291 10.51 -9.31 -15.17
N ARG A 292 10.46 -8.32 -16.07
CA ARG A 292 11.37 -7.16 -16.10
C ARG A 292 10.57 -5.87 -16.36
N PRO A 293 11.01 -4.69 -15.89
CA PRO A 293 10.37 -3.44 -16.27
C PRO A 293 10.62 -3.18 -17.76
N ALA A 294 9.55 -3.08 -18.54
CA ALA A 294 9.60 -2.79 -19.98
C ALA A 294 9.07 -1.38 -20.33
N ALA A 295 8.43 -0.74 -19.34
CA ALA A 295 7.96 0.64 -19.31
C ALA A 295 7.73 1.00 -17.83
N THR A 296 7.70 2.30 -17.52
CA THR A 296 7.29 2.82 -16.21
C THR A 296 5.93 2.26 -15.79
N ALA A 297 5.85 1.71 -14.58
CA ALA A 297 4.60 1.26 -13.99
C ALA A 297 3.74 2.44 -13.53
N VAL A 298 2.43 2.37 -13.74
CA VAL A 298 1.49 3.42 -13.36
C VAL A 298 0.44 2.86 -12.40
N GLY A 299 0.15 3.60 -11.33
CA GLY A 299 -0.89 3.26 -10.36
C GLY A 299 -1.42 4.49 -9.63
N ARG A 300 -2.48 4.31 -8.84
CA ARG A 300 -3.17 5.43 -8.18
C ARG A 300 -3.50 5.14 -6.72
N VAL A 301 -2.94 5.90 -5.79
CA VAL A 301 -3.33 5.86 -4.38
C VAL A 301 -4.44 6.88 -4.13
N ALA A 302 -5.66 6.36 -3.94
CA ALA A 302 -6.88 7.14 -3.81
C ALA A 302 -7.91 6.46 -2.90
N GLY A 303 -8.89 7.24 -2.46
CA GLY A 303 -10.13 6.75 -1.86
C GLY A 303 -11.32 7.60 -2.31
N SER A 304 -12.52 7.30 -1.79
CA SER A 304 -13.78 7.96 -2.16
C SER A 304 -13.80 9.47 -1.86
N ASP A 305 -13.00 9.94 -0.91
CA ASP A 305 -12.69 11.35 -0.71
C ASP A 305 -11.22 11.58 -0.28
N ALA A 306 -10.86 12.83 0.03
CA ALA A 306 -9.50 13.17 0.44
C ALA A 306 -9.12 12.68 1.85
N PHE A 307 -10.07 12.31 2.71
CA PHE A 307 -9.79 11.67 3.99
C PHE A 307 -9.45 10.19 3.78
N ALA A 308 -10.19 9.50 2.90
CA ALA A 308 -9.88 8.14 2.46
C ALA A 308 -8.60 8.07 1.59
N THR A 309 -8.31 9.10 0.81
CA THR A 309 -7.05 9.24 0.06
C THR A 309 -5.88 9.46 1.01
N ALA A 310 -5.97 10.39 1.97
CA ALA A 310 -4.92 10.58 2.98
C ALA A 310 -4.69 9.33 3.85
N ALA A 311 -5.74 8.57 4.17
CA ALA A 311 -5.62 7.26 4.81
C ALA A 311 -4.88 6.24 3.92
N SER A 312 -5.23 6.14 2.63
CA SER A 312 -4.54 5.22 1.69
C SER A 312 -3.07 5.60 1.49
N ILE A 313 -2.74 6.90 1.43
CA ILE A 313 -1.36 7.40 1.37
C ILE A 313 -0.58 7.05 2.65
N ALA A 314 -1.22 7.14 3.83
CA ALA A 314 -0.61 6.70 5.07
C ALA A 314 -0.34 5.19 5.07
N ALA A 315 -1.35 4.39 4.74
CA ALA A 315 -1.27 2.95 4.72
C ALA A 315 -0.20 2.42 3.75
N SER A 316 -0.12 3.00 2.55
CA SER A 316 0.82 2.60 1.47
C SER A 316 2.29 2.84 1.77
N THR A 317 2.64 3.57 2.84
CA THR A 317 4.02 4.06 3.07
C THR A 317 4.47 4.06 4.54
N PHE A 318 3.53 4.06 5.50
CA PHE A 318 3.82 4.21 6.94
C PHE A 318 3.25 3.10 7.83
N THR A 319 2.50 2.14 7.27
CA THR A 319 2.11 0.91 7.97
C THR A 319 3.38 0.19 8.47
N PRO A 320 3.50 -0.14 9.78
CA PRO A 320 4.63 -0.91 10.28
C PRO A 320 4.59 -2.35 9.76
N PRO A 321 5.68 -2.87 9.15
CA PRO A 321 5.69 -4.24 8.64
C PRO A 321 5.36 -5.29 9.69
N VAL A 322 4.52 -6.26 9.33
CA VAL A 322 4.15 -7.37 10.21
C VAL A 322 5.07 -8.57 9.98
N VAL A 323 5.48 -9.22 11.07
CA VAL A 323 6.31 -10.44 11.00
C VAL A 323 5.41 -11.61 10.62
N VAL A 324 5.63 -12.13 9.42
CA VAL A 324 4.80 -13.15 8.77
C VAL A 324 5.26 -14.57 9.16
N ASP A 325 6.53 -14.90 8.94
CA ASP A 325 7.12 -16.19 9.36
C ASP A 325 7.63 -16.13 10.81
N GLY A 326 6.74 -16.29 11.78
CA GLY A 326 7.12 -16.38 13.20
C GLY A 326 5.95 -16.29 14.18
N PRO A 327 6.22 -16.29 15.50
CA PRO A 327 5.19 -16.01 16.49
C PRO A 327 4.68 -14.57 16.31
N ALA A 328 3.46 -14.44 15.78
CA ALA A 328 2.91 -13.20 15.24
C ALA A 328 3.02 -12.02 16.22
N ARG A 329 3.91 -11.06 15.91
CA ARG A 329 4.07 -9.83 16.70
C ARG A 329 2.94 -8.85 16.43
N SER A 330 1.80 -9.10 17.05
CA SER A 330 0.79 -8.05 17.26
C SER A 330 1.44 -6.88 18.03
N GLY A 331 1.40 -5.67 17.46
CA GLY A 331 1.95 -4.48 18.12
C GLY A 331 2.93 -3.63 17.32
N GLY A 332 3.01 -3.77 15.98
CA GLY A 332 3.51 -2.68 15.14
C GLY A 332 2.74 -1.39 15.46
N SER A 333 3.47 -0.31 15.79
CA SER A 333 2.92 0.98 16.20
C SER A 333 3.74 2.09 15.54
N VAL A 334 3.09 3.00 14.81
CA VAL A 334 3.76 4.16 14.23
C VAL A 334 4.19 5.12 15.35
N PRO A 335 5.46 5.57 15.44
CA PRO A 335 5.90 6.44 16.54
C PRO A 335 5.17 7.79 16.60
N LEU A 336 4.68 8.28 15.46
CA LEU A 336 4.12 9.60 15.30
C LEU A 336 3.14 9.66 14.12
N VAL A 337 1.99 10.29 14.30
CA VAL A 337 1.06 10.68 13.21
C VAL A 337 0.74 12.17 13.34
N TYR A 338 0.77 12.91 12.23
CA TYR A 338 0.31 14.29 12.18
C TYR A 338 -1.15 14.33 11.71
N VAL A 339 -1.97 15.19 12.31
CA VAL A 339 -3.37 15.41 11.92
C VAL A 339 -3.61 16.89 11.65
N ALA A 340 -4.08 17.19 10.45
CA ALA A 340 -4.46 18.55 10.03
C ALA A 340 -5.92 18.60 9.57
N THR A 341 -6.52 19.78 9.63
CA THR A 341 -7.85 20.01 9.04
C THR A 341 -7.78 20.14 7.52
N ARG A 342 -8.74 19.56 6.80
CA ARG A 342 -8.91 19.79 5.35
C ARG A 342 -9.26 21.26 5.03
N ALA A 343 -9.65 22.09 6.00
CA ALA A 343 -9.99 23.50 5.77
C ALA A 343 -8.81 24.47 5.93
N SER A 344 -7.83 24.19 6.82
CA SER A 344 -6.67 25.06 7.08
C SER A 344 -5.36 24.41 6.58
N TYR A 345 -5.18 24.41 5.26
CA TYR A 345 -4.00 23.88 4.59
C TYR A 345 -2.64 24.51 5.00
N PRO A 346 -2.50 25.79 5.42
CA PRO A 346 -1.18 26.38 5.73
C PRO A 346 -0.48 25.72 6.93
N ASP A 347 -1.22 25.42 7.99
CA ASP A 347 -0.70 24.73 9.17
C ASP A 347 -0.24 23.30 8.79
N ALA A 348 -0.98 22.68 7.86
CA ALA A 348 -0.69 21.37 7.31
C ALA A 348 0.55 21.35 6.41
N LEU A 349 0.76 22.37 5.57
CA LEU A 349 1.93 22.51 4.70
C LEU A 349 3.24 22.51 5.50
N SER A 350 3.26 23.25 6.61
CA SER A 350 4.38 23.25 7.56
C SER A 350 4.54 21.87 8.21
N GLY A 351 3.42 21.21 8.49
CA GLY A 351 3.35 19.84 8.99
C GLY A 351 3.85 18.77 8.02
N GLY A 352 3.71 18.94 6.71
CA GLY A 352 4.16 17.96 5.71
C GLY A 352 5.67 17.71 5.79
N ALA A 353 6.46 18.79 5.79
CA ALA A 353 7.92 18.72 5.96
C ALA A 353 8.33 18.15 7.34
N ALA A 354 7.60 18.52 8.40
CA ALA A 354 7.83 17.99 9.74
C ALA A 354 7.50 16.48 9.85
N ALA A 355 6.45 16.04 9.15
CA ALA A 355 6.01 14.65 9.10
C ALA A 355 6.99 13.79 8.30
N GLY A 356 7.44 14.26 7.13
CA GLY A 356 8.49 13.61 6.35
C GLY A 356 9.80 13.44 7.14
N TYR A 357 10.30 14.51 7.77
CA TYR A 357 11.46 14.44 8.66
C TYR A 357 11.26 13.47 9.83
N GLY A 358 10.06 13.46 10.41
CA GLY A 358 9.66 12.52 11.47
C GLY A 358 9.33 11.09 11.01
N LYS A 359 9.40 10.80 9.69
CA LYS A 359 8.94 9.55 9.06
C LYS A 359 7.52 9.16 9.49
N ALA A 360 6.63 10.14 9.50
CA ALA A 360 5.23 10.05 9.93
C ALA A 360 4.28 10.43 8.79
N PRO A 361 3.06 9.86 8.72
CA PRO A 361 2.03 10.29 7.78
C PRO A 361 1.34 11.57 8.25
N VAL A 362 0.75 12.30 7.29
CA VAL A 362 -0.21 13.38 7.54
C VAL A 362 -1.63 12.88 7.22
N LEU A 363 -2.46 12.75 8.26
CA LEU A 363 -3.88 12.44 8.13
C LEU A 363 -4.73 13.71 8.18
N LEU A 364 -5.92 13.64 7.57
CA LEU A 364 -6.85 14.76 7.46
C LEU A 364 -8.11 14.57 8.32
N THR A 365 -8.63 15.68 8.86
CA THR A 365 -9.89 15.74 9.62
C THR A 365 -10.79 16.89 9.15
N LEU A 366 -12.08 16.87 9.50
CA LEU A 366 -12.91 18.08 9.53
C LEU A 366 -12.63 18.82 10.84
N GLY A 367 -12.87 20.14 10.86
CA GLY A 367 -12.58 20.97 12.03
C GLY A 367 -13.38 20.60 13.28
N ASN A 368 -14.57 19.99 13.13
CA ASN A 368 -15.46 19.60 14.22
C ASN A 368 -15.76 18.09 14.31
N ARG A 369 -15.25 17.26 13.39
CA ARG A 369 -15.57 15.82 13.30
C ARG A 369 -14.39 15.03 12.74
N LEU A 370 -13.98 13.95 13.42
CA LEU A 370 -12.98 13.01 12.92
C LEU A 370 -13.63 12.01 11.92
N PRO A 371 -13.28 12.03 10.61
CA PRO A 371 -13.93 11.20 9.59
C PRO A 371 -13.67 9.70 9.78
N ALA A 372 -14.59 8.85 9.30
CA ALA A 372 -14.49 7.40 9.47
C ALA A 372 -13.21 6.78 8.84
N PRO A 373 -12.75 7.16 7.63
CA PRO A 373 -11.48 6.65 7.09
C PRO A 373 -10.28 7.01 7.96
N THR A 374 -10.23 8.25 8.45
CA THR A 374 -9.20 8.72 9.39
C THR A 374 -9.20 7.92 10.69
N GLN A 375 -10.38 7.56 11.22
CA GLN A 375 -10.48 6.70 12.40
C GLN A 375 -10.04 5.27 12.13
N ALA A 376 -10.36 4.70 10.96
CA ALA A 376 -9.95 3.35 10.57
C ALA A 376 -8.42 3.27 10.50
N GLU A 377 -7.80 4.21 9.81
CA GLU A 377 -6.34 4.30 9.68
C GLU A 377 -5.64 4.45 11.04
N LEU A 378 -6.16 5.31 11.92
CA LEU A 378 -5.63 5.46 13.28
C LEU A 378 -5.73 4.16 14.13
N ARG A 379 -6.66 3.24 13.83
CA ARG A 379 -6.73 1.90 14.46
C ARG A 379 -5.73 0.91 13.87
N LEU A 380 -5.33 1.07 12.61
CA LEU A 380 -4.28 0.26 11.97
C LEU A 380 -2.90 0.70 12.46
N LEU A 381 -2.60 2.00 12.35
CA LEU A 381 -1.29 2.59 12.70
C LEU A 381 -0.97 2.61 14.19
N LYS A 382 -2.00 2.54 15.06
CA LYS A 382 -1.91 2.44 16.54
C LYS A 382 -0.92 3.45 17.17
N PRO A 383 -0.96 4.74 16.79
CA PRO A 383 0.18 5.63 16.92
C PRO A 383 0.61 5.87 18.36
N ALA A 384 1.92 5.85 18.64
CA ALA A 384 2.44 6.14 19.97
C ALA A 384 2.15 7.59 20.42
N ARG A 385 2.18 8.55 19.47
CA ARG A 385 1.82 9.96 19.67
C ARG A 385 1.11 10.52 18.43
N ILE A 386 0.13 11.40 18.65
CA ILE A 386 -0.52 12.20 17.62
C ILE A 386 -0.16 13.68 17.79
N VAL A 387 0.14 14.38 16.70
CA VAL A 387 0.34 15.83 16.67
C VAL A 387 -0.80 16.50 15.90
N VAL A 388 -1.49 17.44 16.54
CA VAL A 388 -2.57 18.23 15.93
C VAL A 388 -2.01 19.55 15.41
N LEU A 389 -2.23 19.85 14.13
CA LEU A 389 -1.75 21.05 13.48
C LEU A 389 -2.83 22.13 13.41
N GLY A 390 -2.48 23.35 13.85
CA GLY A 390 -3.39 24.50 13.89
C GLY A 390 -4.17 24.63 15.21
N GLY A 391 -4.74 25.82 15.43
CA GLY A 391 -5.46 26.15 16.67
C GLY A 391 -6.85 25.50 16.80
N PRO A 392 -7.56 25.68 17.92
CA PRO A 392 -8.89 25.11 18.16
C PRO A 392 -9.96 25.49 17.11
N ALA A 393 -9.81 26.62 16.42
CA ALA A 393 -10.67 27.01 15.30
C ALA A 393 -10.43 26.19 14.01
N ALA A 394 -9.22 25.63 13.85
CA ALA A 394 -8.85 24.81 12.71
C ALA A 394 -9.20 23.32 12.94
N VAL A 395 -8.87 22.80 14.13
CA VAL A 395 -9.23 21.46 14.62
C VAL A 395 -9.71 21.60 16.06
N SER A 396 -10.97 21.31 16.36
CA SER A 396 -11.55 21.59 17.68
C SER A 396 -10.99 20.72 18.81
N THR A 397 -11.14 21.18 20.05
CA THR A 397 -10.80 20.41 21.26
C THR A 397 -11.60 19.10 21.36
N ALA A 398 -12.79 19.03 20.74
CA ALA A 398 -13.56 17.80 20.67
C ALA A 398 -12.91 16.77 19.73
N VAL A 399 -12.37 17.20 18.59
CA VAL A 399 -11.59 16.32 17.69
C VAL A 399 -10.27 15.93 18.34
N GLU A 400 -9.58 16.84 19.04
CA GLU A 400 -8.37 16.52 19.81
C GLU A 400 -8.63 15.46 20.90
N LYS A 401 -9.78 15.54 21.59
CA LYS A 401 -10.22 14.52 22.56
C LYS A 401 -10.55 13.18 21.89
N GLN A 402 -11.13 13.17 20.68
CA GLN A 402 -11.36 11.95 19.91
C GLN A 402 -10.04 11.28 19.50
N LEU A 403 -9.06 12.06 19.03
CA LEU A 403 -7.73 11.56 18.65
C LEU A 403 -7.01 10.88 19.82
N ALA A 404 -7.17 11.37 21.05
CA ALA A 404 -6.53 10.80 22.23
C ALA A 404 -6.91 9.33 22.52
N ALA A 405 -8.05 8.85 22.00
CA ALA A 405 -8.46 7.44 22.12
C ALA A 405 -7.65 6.47 21.25
N PHE A 406 -7.02 6.95 20.18
CA PHE A 406 -6.24 6.12 19.24
C PHE A 406 -4.75 6.05 19.60
N ALA A 407 -4.27 7.00 20.41
CA ALA A 407 -2.86 7.09 20.76
C ALA A 407 -2.48 6.07 21.86
N THR A 408 -1.42 5.30 21.64
CA THR A 408 -1.05 4.14 22.47
C THR A 408 0.03 4.43 23.53
N GLY A 409 0.88 5.43 23.32
CA GLY A 409 2.04 5.71 24.18
C GLY A 409 1.69 6.17 25.60
N SER A 410 2.60 5.91 26.55
CA SER A 410 2.46 6.23 27.98
C SER A 410 2.67 7.71 28.35
N GLY A 411 3.16 8.53 27.42
CA GLY A 411 3.42 9.96 27.62
C GLY A 411 2.29 10.88 27.16
N LYS A 412 2.63 12.10 26.70
CA LYS A 412 1.67 13.07 26.15
C LYS A 412 1.13 12.60 24.78
N LYS A 413 0.12 11.73 24.84
CA LYS A 413 -0.56 11.06 23.71
C LYS A 413 -0.93 11.98 22.54
N VAL A 414 -1.45 13.18 22.83
CA VAL A 414 -1.78 14.17 21.81
C VAL A 414 -1.10 15.50 22.12
N THR A 415 -0.50 16.13 21.11
CA THR A 415 0.14 17.44 21.24
C THR A 415 -0.29 18.37 20.10
N ARG A 416 -0.97 19.47 20.44
CA ARG A 416 -1.25 20.54 19.48
C ARG A 416 -0.03 21.42 19.24
N LEU A 417 0.20 21.80 17.97
CA LEU A 417 1.17 22.79 17.51
C LEU A 417 0.42 23.88 16.73
N SER A 418 0.42 25.10 17.25
CA SER A 418 -0.38 26.22 16.72
C SER A 418 0.17 27.57 17.14
N GLY A 419 0.16 28.55 16.23
CA GLY A 419 0.38 29.96 16.53
C GLY A 419 -0.93 30.77 16.57
N SER A 420 -0.81 32.08 16.76
CA SER A 420 -1.90 33.06 16.57
C SER A 420 -2.26 33.27 15.09
N ASP A 421 -1.29 33.10 14.19
CA ASP A 421 -1.48 33.03 12.75
C ASP A 421 -0.66 31.89 12.13
N ARG A 422 -0.95 31.55 10.87
CA ARG A 422 -0.30 30.45 10.12
C ARG A 422 1.23 30.56 10.05
N PHE A 423 1.76 31.77 10.03
CA PHE A 423 3.20 32.02 9.99
C PHE A 423 3.83 31.64 11.33
N THR A 424 3.16 32.02 12.42
CA THR A 424 3.53 31.63 13.78
C THR A 424 3.30 30.13 14.03
N THR A 425 2.28 29.49 13.42
CA THR A 425 2.17 28.01 13.42
C THR A 425 3.39 27.38 12.73
N SER A 426 3.82 27.89 11.56
CA SER A 426 4.99 27.33 10.86
C SER A 426 6.27 27.39 11.71
N ALA A 427 6.47 28.49 12.44
CA ALA A 427 7.56 28.63 13.39
C ALA A 427 7.45 27.65 14.58
N VAL A 428 6.25 27.48 15.17
CA VAL A 428 6.01 26.53 16.26
C VAL A 428 6.19 25.07 15.82
N VAL A 429 5.73 24.71 14.62
CA VAL A 429 5.92 23.37 14.03
C VAL A 429 7.40 23.11 13.79
N SER A 430 8.15 24.09 13.29
CA SER A 430 9.59 24.01 13.12
C SER A 430 10.32 23.85 14.46
N ALA A 431 10.04 24.71 15.44
CA ALA A 431 10.65 24.68 16.77
C ALA A 431 10.42 23.36 17.53
N ALA A 432 9.26 22.73 17.33
CA ALA A 432 8.92 21.44 17.94
C ALA A 432 9.49 20.21 17.20
N THR A 433 10.12 20.40 16.03
CA THR A 433 10.57 19.30 15.15
C THR A 433 12.08 19.33 14.90
N PHE A 434 12.67 20.52 14.72
CA PHE A 434 14.06 20.70 14.33
C PHE A 434 14.88 21.33 15.47
N PRO A 435 16.02 20.72 15.87
CA PRO A 435 16.90 21.28 16.92
C PRO A 435 17.37 22.72 16.64
N ALA A 436 17.69 23.45 17.71
CA ALA A 436 18.32 24.76 17.58
C ALA A 436 19.75 24.61 17.04
N GLY A 437 20.17 25.54 16.17
CA GLY A 437 21.48 25.49 15.52
C GLY A 437 21.68 24.32 14.56
N ARG A 438 20.61 23.66 14.09
CA ARG A 438 20.66 22.48 13.20
C ARG A 438 21.47 22.71 11.92
N GLY A 439 21.49 23.93 11.38
CA GLY A 439 22.04 24.17 10.06
C GLY A 439 21.22 23.51 8.96
N GLY A 440 21.87 23.14 7.86
CA GLY A 440 21.22 22.57 6.68
C GLY A 440 20.30 23.58 5.98
N THR A 441 19.20 23.10 5.41
CA THR A 441 18.27 23.91 4.62
C THR A 441 17.04 24.33 5.41
N ALA A 442 16.65 25.60 5.29
CA ALA A 442 15.30 26.06 5.60
C ALA A 442 14.54 26.36 4.30
N TYR A 443 13.31 25.87 4.17
CA TYR A 443 12.46 26.12 3.02
C TYR A 443 11.49 27.25 3.37
N VAL A 444 11.35 28.24 2.49
CA VAL A 444 10.47 29.39 2.70
C VAL A 444 9.48 29.50 1.55
N ALA A 445 8.19 29.42 1.88
CA ALA A 445 7.10 29.60 0.93
C ALA A 445 6.17 30.72 1.40
N THR A 446 5.32 31.22 0.50
CA THR A 446 4.26 32.14 0.90
C THR A 446 3.20 31.45 1.76
N GLY A 447 2.65 32.15 2.76
CA GLY A 447 1.54 31.61 3.55
C GLY A 447 0.15 31.94 3.00
N THR A 448 0.03 32.75 1.94
CA THR A 448 -1.27 33.24 1.43
C THR A 448 -1.86 32.34 0.35
N ASN A 449 -1.14 32.11 -0.75
CA ASN A 449 -1.54 31.30 -1.90
C ASN A 449 -0.34 30.49 -2.43
N PHE A 450 -0.26 29.21 -2.06
CA PHE A 450 0.99 28.45 -2.05
C PHE A 450 0.98 27.12 -2.85
N PRO A 451 0.45 27.08 -4.08
CA PRO A 451 0.50 25.86 -4.89
C PRO A 451 1.94 25.43 -5.21
N ASP A 452 2.85 26.40 -5.33
CA ASP A 452 4.29 26.19 -5.51
C ASP A 452 4.94 25.41 -4.34
N ALA A 453 4.37 25.49 -3.14
CA ALA A 453 4.95 24.92 -1.92
C ALA A 453 4.63 23.44 -1.73
N LEU A 454 3.67 22.88 -2.48
CA LEU A 454 3.20 21.50 -2.28
C LEU A 454 4.28 20.49 -2.68
N SER A 455 4.84 20.66 -3.88
CA SER A 455 6.06 19.97 -4.32
C SER A 455 7.25 20.27 -3.41
N GLY A 456 7.33 21.51 -2.92
CA GLY A 456 8.36 21.95 -1.99
C GLY A 456 8.31 21.23 -0.63
N ALA A 457 7.13 20.76 -0.19
CA ALA A 457 7.00 19.99 1.04
C ALA A 457 7.54 18.56 0.89
N ALA A 458 7.46 17.96 -0.31
CA ALA A 458 8.12 16.69 -0.61
C ALA A 458 9.65 16.85 -0.63
N LEU A 459 10.16 17.90 -1.29
CA LEU A 459 11.59 18.26 -1.27
C LEU A 459 12.09 18.48 0.17
N ALA A 460 11.35 19.26 0.96
CA ALA A 460 11.62 19.52 2.39
C ALA A 460 11.44 18.29 3.31
N SER A 461 10.92 17.19 2.77
CA SER A 461 10.79 15.89 3.44
C SER A 461 11.83 14.85 2.98
N GLY A 462 12.59 15.15 1.91
CA GLY A 462 13.49 14.21 1.24
C GLY A 462 14.90 14.14 1.85
N ALA A 463 15.90 13.86 1.01
CA ALA A 463 17.29 13.72 1.46
C ALA A 463 17.87 14.97 2.15
N ASP A 464 17.38 16.16 1.76
CA ASP A 464 17.76 17.47 2.33
C ASP A 464 16.65 18.04 3.22
N ALA A 465 16.04 17.18 4.06
CA ALA A 465 14.86 17.53 4.84
C ALA A 465 15.08 18.77 5.74
N GLY A 466 14.10 19.66 5.78
CA GLY A 466 14.20 20.94 6.48
C GLY A 466 12.84 21.56 6.82
N PRO A 467 12.80 22.53 7.73
CA PRO A 467 11.55 23.20 8.07
C PRO A 467 10.98 23.96 6.88
N MET A 468 9.67 23.80 6.68
CA MET A 468 8.85 24.61 5.79
C MET A 468 8.29 25.79 6.59
N LEU A 469 8.86 26.97 6.40
CA LEU A 469 8.46 28.22 7.06
C LEU A 469 7.64 29.08 6.09
N LEU A 470 6.63 29.78 6.63
CA LEU A 470 5.72 30.58 5.81
C LEU A 470 6.03 32.08 5.95
N THR A 471 6.16 32.79 4.85
CA THR A 471 6.32 34.26 4.81
C THR A 471 5.07 34.95 4.25
N ARG A 472 4.88 36.24 4.54
CA ARG A 472 3.99 37.09 3.74
C ARG A 472 4.74 37.48 2.44
N PRO A 473 4.05 37.78 1.32
CA PRO A 473 4.73 38.10 0.05
C PRO A 473 5.66 39.31 0.12
N ASP A 474 5.33 40.26 0.99
CA ASP A 474 5.96 41.58 1.16
C ASP A 474 6.97 41.66 2.32
N ARG A 475 6.89 40.77 3.31
CA ARG A 475 7.73 40.82 4.53
C ARG A 475 7.89 39.48 5.24
N VAL A 476 9.07 39.21 5.79
CA VAL A 476 9.29 38.08 6.72
C VAL A 476 8.58 38.38 8.06
N PRO A 477 7.67 37.51 8.55
CA PRO A 477 7.03 37.69 9.86
C PRO A 477 8.04 37.58 11.02
N PRO A 478 7.91 38.35 12.13
CA PRO A 478 8.87 38.31 13.24
C PRO A 478 9.06 36.91 13.86
N SER A 479 7.98 36.12 13.99
CA SER A 479 8.05 34.74 14.48
C SER A 479 8.89 33.82 13.59
N VAL A 480 8.97 34.13 12.29
CA VAL A 480 9.74 33.37 11.29
C VAL A 480 11.18 33.85 11.22
N ALA A 481 11.43 35.16 11.37
CA ALA A 481 12.79 35.71 11.51
C ALA A 481 13.50 35.14 12.76
N SER A 482 12.82 35.12 13.92
CA SER A 482 13.35 34.51 15.14
C SER A 482 13.60 33.00 15.00
N GLU A 483 12.74 32.28 14.27
CA GLU A 483 12.92 30.85 14.03
C GLU A 483 14.09 30.56 13.08
N LEU A 484 14.26 31.35 12.01
CA LEU A 484 15.44 31.28 11.15
C LEU A 484 16.73 31.54 11.94
N ALA A 485 16.74 32.53 12.83
CA ALA A 485 17.86 32.80 13.73
C ALA A 485 18.14 31.64 14.71
N ARG A 486 17.09 30.98 15.24
CA ARG A 486 17.21 29.79 16.09
C ARG A 486 17.77 28.59 15.32
N LEU A 487 17.35 28.38 14.08
CA LEU A 487 17.79 27.26 13.22
C LEU A 487 19.23 27.41 12.73
N ARG A 488 19.68 28.65 12.47
CA ARG A 488 20.97 29.00 11.84
C ARG A 488 21.21 28.21 10.52
N PRO A 489 20.28 28.27 9.54
CA PRO A 489 20.39 27.47 8.31
C PRO A 489 21.67 27.81 7.53
N ALA A 490 22.24 26.82 6.85
CA ALA A 490 23.37 27.01 5.93
C ALA A 490 22.92 27.54 4.55
N ARG A 491 21.66 27.33 4.17
CA ARG A 491 21.00 27.94 3.00
C ARG A 491 19.49 28.02 3.17
N ILE A 492 18.88 28.94 2.44
CA ILE A 492 17.43 29.12 2.37
C ILE A 492 16.95 28.83 0.95
N VAL A 493 15.93 27.99 0.80
CA VAL A 493 15.29 27.70 -0.49
C VAL A 493 13.93 28.38 -0.53
N VAL A 494 13.80 29.43 -1.34
CA VAL A 494 12.55 30.15 -1.57
C VAL A 494 11.73 29.46 -2.65
N LEU A 495 10.48 29.13 -2.33
CA LEU A 495 9.57 28.38 -3.19
C LEU A 495 8.49 29.31 -3.76
N GLY A 496 8.45 29.39 -5.08
CA GLY A 496 7.52 30.25 -5.83
C GLY A 496 8.14 31.55 -6.36
N GLY A 497 7.45 32.14 -7.33
CA GLY A 497 7.87 33.37 -8.01
C GLY A 497 7.76 34.62 -7.14
N GLU A 498 8.15 35.77 -7.69
CA GLU A 498 8.22 37.03 -6.92
C GLU A 498 6.86 37.52 -6.41
N ALA A 499 5.78 37.20 -7.13
CA ALA A 499 4.40 37.47 -6.68
C ALA A 499 3.98 36.64 -5.45
N ALA A 500 4.63 35.50 -5.21
CA ALA A 500 4.41 34.69 -4.01
C ALA A 500 5.32 35.16 -2.86
N VAL A 501 6.61 35.38 -3.16
CA VAL A 501 7.65 35.83 -2.22
C VAL A 501 8.55 36.85 -2.93
N SER A 502 8.39 38.14 -2.64
CA SER A 502 9.06 39.24 -3.39
C SER A 502 10.58 39.22 -3.34
N ALA A 503 11.22 39.93 -4.27
CA ALA A 503 12.67 40.19 -4.24
C ALA A 503 13.14 40.84 -2.91
N ALA A 504 12.33 41.73 -2.33
CA ALA A 504 12.60 42.35 -1.04
C ALA A 504 12.65 41.30 0.10
N VAL A 505 11.71 40.36 0.12
CA VAL A 505 11.72 39.24 1.08
C VAL A 505 12.91 38.30 0.84
N ALA A 506 13.23 37.99 -0.41
CA ALA A 506 14.42 37.19 -0.73
C ALA A 506 15.72 37.87 -0.28
N THR A 507 15.83 39.19 -0.43
CA THR A 507 16.96 40.00 0.05
C THR A 507 17.02 40.02 1.59
N GLN A 508 15.87 40.14 2.27
CA GLN A 508 15.80 40.03 3.73
C GLN A 508 16.29 38.65 4.20
N LEU A 509 15.85 37.56 3.57
CA LEU A 509 16.29 36.20 3.88
C LEU A 509 17.79 35.98 3.61
N ALA A 510 18.34 36.62 2.57
CA ALA A 510 19.76 36.55 2.22
C ALA A 510 20.70 37.12 3.29
N THR A 511 20.19 37.96 4.21
CA THR A 511 20.95 38.43 5.39
C THR A 511 21.16 37.35 6.45
N VAL A 512 20.39 36.24 6.40
CA VAL A 512 20.51 35.11 7.34
C VAL A 512 21.37 33.99 6.75
N ALA A 513 21.12 33.62 5.49
CA ALA A 513 21.84 32.57 4.78
C ALA A 513 21.69 32.70 3.25
N PRO A 514 22.59 32.15 2.42
CA PRO A 514 22.47 32.15 0.96
C PRO A 514 21.09 31.65 0.47
N VAL A 515 20.45 32.41 -0.41
CA VAL A 515 19.10 32.13 -0.93
C VAL A 515 19.16 31.52 -2.33
N THR A 516 18.44 30.42 -2.55
CA THR A 516 18.11 29.86 -3.87
C THR A 516 16.61 29.99 -4.10
N ARG A 517 16.16 30.55 -5.24
CA ARG A 517 14.73 30.57 -5.61
C ARG A 517 14.42 29.41 -6.58
N LEU A 518 13.37 28.66 -6.29
CA LEU A 518 12.78 27.65 -7.18
C LEU A 518 11.37 28.10 -7.60
N SER A 519 11.21 28.42 -8.87
CA SER A 519 9.98 28.98 -9.43
C SER A 519 9.88 28.74 -10.94
N GLY A 520 8.67 28.53 -11.45
CA GLY A 520 8.37 28.61 -12.88
C GLY A 520 7.27 29.65 -13.17
N VAL A 521 6.87 29.75 -14.44
CA VAL A 521 5.80 30.68 -14.89
C VAL A 521 4.42 30.36 -14.31
N ASN A 522 4.23 29.16 -13.75
CA ASN A 522 3.04 28.72 -13.04
C ASN A 522 3.40 27.55 -12.10
N ARG A 523 2.45 27.13 -11.25
CA ARG A 523 2.60 26.05 -10.27
C ARG A 523 3.13 24.72 -10.85
N PHE A 524 2.79 24.40 -12.10
CA PHE A 524 3.22 23.17 -12.76
C PHE A 524 4.71 23.27 -13.14
N ALA A 525 5.12 24.39 -13.74
CA ALA A 525 6.52 24.69 -14.00
C ALA A 525 7.36 24.82 -12.72
N THR A 526 6.80 25.38 -11.63
CA THR A 526 7.46 25.38 -10.31
C THR A 526 7.65 23.95 -9.78
N SER A 527 6.63 23.08 -9.88
CA SER A 527 6.76 21.68 -9.47
C SER A 527 7.86 20.94 -10.25
N ALA A 528 7.96 21.18 -11.56
CA ALA A 528 9.00 20.60 -12.40
C ALA A 528 10.40 21.10 -12.03
N ARG A 529 10.56 22.39 -11.70
CA ARG A 529 11.85 22.96 -11.26
C ARG A 529 12.24 22.54 -9.84
N ILE A 530 11.27 22.25 -8.97
CA ILE A 530 11.50 21.66 -7.64
C ILE A 530 11.97 20.20 -7.77
N ALA A 531 11.32 19.41 -8.65
CA ALA A 531 11.74 18.05 -8.96
C ALA A 531 13.16 18.03 -9.55
N GLU A 532 13.47 18.92 -10.49
CA GLU A 532 14.82 19.07 -11.05
C GLU A 532 15.90 19.39 -10.00
N TYR A 533 15.62 20.29 -9.06
CA TYR A 533 16.58 20.67 -8.02
C TYR A 533 16.86 19.55 -7.01
N GLY A 534 15.83 18.80 -6.59
CA GLY A 534 15.99 17.72 -5.61
C GLY A 534 16.42 16.38 -6.19
N TYR A 535 16.03 16.11 -7.44
CA TYR A 535 15.98 14.77 -8.02
C TYR A 535 16.53 14.73 -9.46
N GLY A 536 17.35 15.72 -9.85
CA GLY A 536 18.01 15.80 -11.18
C GLY A 536 19.06 14.73 -11.48
N LYS A 537 18.99 13.58 -10.80
CA LYS A 537 19.75 12.34 -11.09
C LYS A 537 18.82 11.15 -11.41
N GLY A 538 17.52 11.41 -11.57
CA GLY A 538 16.46 10.40 -11.59
C GLY A 538 15.84 10.16 -10.21
N ALA A 539 14.73 9.44 -10.18
CA ALA A 539 14.09 8.95 -8.95
C ALA A 539 13.21 7.73 -9.24
N ASP A 540 13.45 6.63 -8.54
CA ASP A 540 12.82 5.31 -8.68
C ASP A 540 11.27 5.39 -8.74
N THR A 541 10.69 6.31 -7.96
CA THR A 541 9.26 6.64 -7.96
C THR A 541 9.03 8.13 -8.12
N ALA A 542 7.99 8.53 -8.87
CA ALA A 542 7.49 9.91 -8.95
C ALA A 542 5.99 10.00 -8.60
N PHE A 543 5.61 10.96 -7.76
CA PHE A 543 4.20 11.20 -7.42
C PHE A 543 3.59 12.30 -8.29
N LEU A 544 2.38 12.07 -8.79
CA LEU A 544 1.61 13.05 -9.57
C LEU A 544 0.31 13.41 -8.86
N ALA A 545 0.16 14.68 -8.50
CA ALA A 545 -1.03 15.19 -7.82
C ALA A 545 -1.66 16.37 -8.57
N THR A 546 -2.94 16.64 -8.32
CA THR A 546 -3.61 17.78 -8.97
C THR A 546 -3.09 19.11 -8.44
N GLY A 547 -2.77 20.05 -9.34
CA GLY A 547 -2.43 21.43 -8.96
C GLY A 547 -3.66 22.30 -8.68
N SER A 548 -4.88 21.80 -8.91
CA SER A 548 -6.13 22.54 -8.72
C SER A 548 -6.76 22.37 -7.33
N SER A 549 -6.39 21.33 -6.58
CA SER A 549 -6.83 21.11 -5.20
C SER A 549 -5.69 20.52 -4.36
N ILE A 550 -5.66 20.80 -3.07
CA ILE A 550 -4.45 20.64 -2.24
C ILE A 550 -4.36 19.36 -1.39
N PRO A 551 -5.44 18.71 -0.89
CA PRO A 551 -5.32 17.77 0.22
C PRO A 551 -4.54 16.50 -0.10
N ASP A 552 -4.63 16.01 -1.34
CA ASP A 552 -4.01 14.74 -1.75
C ASP A 552 -2.49 14.90 -1.94
N ALA A 553 -2.06 16.00 -2.58
CA ALA A 553 -0.66 16.41 -2.67
C ALA A 553 -0.03 16.67 -1.28
N LEU A 554 -0.80 17.25 -0.37
CA LEU A 554 -0.41 17.58 1.00
C LEU A 554 -0.15 16.32 1.86
N ALA A 555 -1.02 15.31 1.79
CA ALA A 555 -0.75 14.01 2.41
C ALA A 555 0.44 13.32 1.73
N GLY A 556 0.45 13.33 0.39
CA GLY A 556 1.48 12.73 -0.47
C GLY A 556 2.89 13.25 -0.20
N ALA A 557 3.07 14.53 0.16
CA ALA A 557 4.38 15.10 0.44
C ALA A 557 5.18 14.34 1.51
N SER A 558 4.48 13.80 2.53
CA SER A 558 5.12 12.98 3.57
C SER A 558 5.60 11.62 3.03
N ALA A 559 4.75 10.93 2.26
CA ALA A 559 5.07 9.65 1.63
C ALA A 559 6.20 9.79 0.60
N ALA A 560 6.12 10.81 -0.26
CA ALA A 560 7.12 11.12 -1.26
C ALA A 560 8.50 11.41 -0.62
N GLY A 561 8.56 12.16 0.49
CA GLY A 561 9.80 12.33 1.24
C GLY A 561 10.35 11.02 1.82
N ARG A 562 9.48 10.19 2.40
CA ARG A 562 9.81 8.86 2.95
C ARG A 562 10.31 7.88 1.87
N LEU A 563 9.87 8.02 0.62
CA LEU A 563 10.29 7.24 -0.55
C LEU A 563 11.38 7.93 -1.39
N ARG A 564 11.82 9.15 -1.03
CA ARG A 564 12.75 9.98 -1.83
C ARG A 564 12.26 10.25 -3.27
N ALA A 565 10.95 10.39 -3.43
CA ALA A 565 10.30 10.74 -4.68
C ALA A 565 9.96 12.25 -4.77
N PRO A 566 9.94 12.86 -5.97
CA PRO A 566 9.33 14.17 -6.18
C PRO A 566 7.79 14.10 -6.18
N VAL A 567 7.13 15.22 -5.86
CA VAL A 567 5.70 15.43 -6.14
C VAL A 567 5.56 16.45 -7.26
N LEU A 568 5.09 16.03 -8.42
CA LEU A 568 4.77 16.85 -9.58
C LEU A 568 3.28 17.22 -9.58
N LEU A 569 2.96 18.39 -10.15
CA LEU A 569 1.58 18.89 -10.21
C LEU A 569 1.03 18.81 -11.65
N THR A 570 -0.17 18.26 -11.82
CA THR A 570 -0.88 18.17 -13.10
C THR A 570 -2.16 19.02 -13.12
N GLN A 571 -2.69 19.32 -14.31
CA GLN A 571 -4.10 19.73 -14.42
C GLN A 571 -4.99 18.49 -14.27
N PRO A 572 -6.26 18.62 -13.83
CA PRO A 572 -7.16 17.48 -13.67
C PRO A 572 -7.39 16.68 -14.98
N GLY A 573 -7.36 17.35 -16.13
CA GLY A 573 -7.65 16.72 -17.43
C GLY A 573 -6.45 16.45 -18.34
N ALA A 574 -5.26 16.98 -18.04
CA ALA A 574 -4.07 16.83 -18.90
C ALA A 574 -2.75 17.03 -18.11
N VAL A 575 -1.71 16.28 -18.49
CA VAL A 575 -0.33 16.52 -18.01
C VAL A 575 0.26 17.73 -18.75
N PRO A 576 0.69 18.81 -18.06
CA PRO A 576 1.34 19.94 -18.72
C PRO A 576 2.67 19.51 -19.39
N PRO A 577 3.04 20.03 -20.57
CA PRO A 577 4.25 19.58 -21.28
C PRO A 577 5.55 19.67 -20.45
N VAL A 578 5.71 20.73 -19.64
CA VAL A 578 6.86 20.92 -18.72
C VAL A 578 6.91 19.89 -17.59
N VAL A 579 5.78 19.24 -17.29
CA VAL A 579 5.67 18.17 -16.28
C VAL A 579 5.93 16.82 -16.93
N ARG A 580 5.43 16.58 -18.15
CA ARG A 580 5.80 15.39 -18.95
C ARG A 580 7.30 15.34 -19.18
N GLN A 581 7.89 16.40 -19.74
CA GLN A 581 9.35 16.53 -19.91
C GLN A 581 10.13 16.29 -18.61
N ARG A 582 9.55 16.55 -17.43
CA ARG A 582 10.18 16.26 -16.15
C ARG A 582 10.04 14.81 -15.71
N LEU A 583 8.93 14.13 -16.01
CA LEU A 583 8.80 12.68 -15.84
C LEU A 583 9.77 11.95 -16.78
N ASP A 584 9.77 12.32 -18.07
CA ASP A 584 10.68 11.79 -19.10
C ASP A 584 12.17 11.95 -18.70
N ALA A 585 12.51 13.02 -17.98
CA ALA A 585 13.86 13.32 -17.49
C ALA A 585 14.13 12.87 -16.03
N LEU A 586 13.17 12.21 -15.38
CA LEU A 586 13.35 11.51 -14.09
C LEU A 586 13.52 10.00 -14.29
N ASP A 587 13.05 9.47 -15.42
CA ASP A 587 13.08 8.04 -15.80
C ASP A 587 12.66 7.09 -14.64
N PRO A 588 11.47 7.29 -14.04
CA PRO A 588 11.05 6.52 -12.87
C PRO A 588 10.60 5.10 -13.25
N ASP A 589 10.89 4.13 -12.38
CA ASP A 589 10.27 2.80 -12.45
C ASP A 589 8.76 2.89 -12.19
N GLY A 590 8.32 3.76 -11.28
CA GLY A 590 6.90 3.92 -10.92
C GLY A 590 6.38 5.37 -10.91
N ILE A 591 5.22 5.63 -11.53
CA ILE A 591 4.45 6.88 -11.36
C ILE A 591 3.17 6.61 -10.58
N VAL A 592 3.00 7.35 -9.47
CA VAL A 592 1.88 7.18 -8.55
C VAL A 592 0.97 8.41 -8.57
N VAL A 593 -0.23 8.26 -9.12
CA VAL A 593 -1.27 9.29 -9.14
C VAL A 593 -1.92 9.40 -7.75
N LEU A 594 -2.06 10.62 -7.23
CA LEU A 594 -2.67 10.87 -5.92
C LEU A 594 -4.07 11.49 -6.05
N GLY A 595 -5.04 10.89 -5.38
CA GLY A 595 -6.45 11.29 -5.40
C GLY A 595 -7.26 10.62 -6.52
N GLY A 596 -8.58 10.65 -6.39
CA GLY A 596 -9.50 9.96 -7.31
C GLY A 596 -9.65 10.64 -8.70
N PRO A 597 -10.40 10.02 -9.63
CA PRO A 597 -10.60 10.51 -11.00
C PRO A 597 -11.08 11.96 -11.17
N VAL A 598 -11.71 12.55 -10.15
CA VAL A 598 -12.13 13.97 -10.14
C VAL A 598 -10.96 14.93 -9.88
N ALA A 599 -9.94 14.50 -9.14
CA ALA A 599 -8.73 15.28 -8.88
C ALA A 599 -7.77 15.23 -10.08
N VAL A 600 -7.51 14.01 -10.57
CA VAL A 600 -6.67 13.70 -11.74
C VAL A 600 -7.38 12.62 -12.55
N SER A 601 -7.75 12.88 -13.80
CA SER A 601 -8.61 11.96 -14.57
C SER A 601 -7.94 10.62 -14.91
N THR A 602 -8.74 9.63 -15.28
CA THR A 602 -8.24 8.38 -15.86
C THR A 602 -7.58 8.58 -17.22
N ALA A 603 -7.93 9.65 -17.95
CA ALA A 603 -7.26 10.03 -19.19
C ALA A 603 -5.87 10.67 -18.95
N VAL A 604 -5.63 11.29 -17.78
CA VAL A 604 -4.28 11.67 -17.35
C VAL A 604 -3.49 10.41 -17.01
N GLU A 605 -4.04 9.55 -16.16
CA GLU A 605 -3.42 8.29 -15.71
C GLU A 605 -3.02 7.39 -16.89
N ALA A 606 -3.91 7.17 -17.86
CA ALA A 606 -3.64 6.40 -19.08
C ALA A 606 -2.84 7.17 -20.16
N SER A 607 -2.26 8.32 -19.81
CA SER A 607 -1.33 9.07 -20.68
C SER A 607 0.08 9.17 -20.10
N LEU A 608 0.31 8.61 -18.91
CA LEU A 608 1.63 8.49 -18.31
C LEU A 608 2.35 7.30 -18.95
#